data_AF-A0A8T5EG88-F1
#
_entry.id   AF-A0A8T5EG88-F1
#
_cell.length_a   1.000
_cell.length_b   1.000
_cell.length_c   1.000
_cell.angle_alpha   90.00
_cell.angle_beta   90.00
_cell.angle_gamma   90.00
#
_symmetry.space_group_name_H-M   'P 1'
#
loop_
_entity.id
_entity.type
_entity.pdbx_description
1 polymer ?
#
loop_
_entity_poly.entity_id
_entity_poly.type
_entity_poly.pdbx_seq_one_letter_code
_entity_poly.pdbx_strand_id
1 'polypeptide(L)'
;MSVQIEVQIQKIMPLLCKECNGRRFPIMFPEQRDALWLCEKCKNFVDIKDEFVREWTKEEIEENQQKLENFQKDVTTEKTPEIKRRSGVN
;
A
#
# COMPACT_ATOMS: atom_id res chain seq x y z
N MET A 1 38.73 -10.68 -19.30
CA MET A 1 37.49 -11.31 -18.79
C MET A 1 36.58 -10.20 -18.32
N SER A 2 35.59 -9.84 -19.14
CA SER A 2 34.67 -8.75 -18.84
C SER A 2 33.53 -9.32 -18.00
N VAL A 3 33.49 -8.99 -16.71
CA VAL A 3 32.38 -9.36 -15.83
C VAL A 3 31.20 -8.48 -16.21
N GLN A 4 30.24 -9.04 -16.93
CA GLN A 4 28.95 -8.40 -17.18
C GLN A 4 28.15 -8.46 -15.88
N ILE A 5 28.08 -7.33 -15.17
CA ILE A 5 27.17 -7.17 -14.04
C ILE A 5 25.78 -6.93 -14.66
N GLU A 6 24.95 -7.97 -14.69
CA GLU A 6 23.54 -7.83 -14.98
C GLU A 6 22.89 -7.00 -13.86
N VAL A 7 22.69 -5.72 -14.11
CA VAL A 7 21.84 -4.89 -13.25
C VAL A 7 20.42 -5.39 -13.44
N GLN A 8 19.94 -6.26 -12.54
CA GLN A 8 18.51 -6.54 -12.40
C GLN A 8 17.83 -5.22 -12.05
N ILE A 9 17.30 -4.54 -13.07
CA ILE A 9 16.46 -3.34 -12.92
C ILE A 9 15.40 -3.70 -11.89
N GLN A 10 15.41 -3.01 -10.75
CA GLN A 10 14.52 -3.31 -9.65
C GLN A 10 13.07 -3.19 -10.13
N LYS A 11 12.44 -4.36 -10.29
CA LYS A 11 11.02 -4.69 -10.15
C LYS A 11 10.11 -3.44 -10.14
N ILE A 12 9.55 -3.11 -11.29
CA ILE A 12 8.62 -1.99 -11.52
C ILE A 12 7.48 -2.09 -10.52
N MET A 13 7.45 -1.23 -9.50
CA MET A 13 6.30 -1.14 -8.60
C MET A 13 5.08 -0.66 -9.41
N PRO A 14 3.98 -1.42 -9.47
CA PRO A 14 2.85 -1.12 -10.33
C PRO A 14 1.93 -0.06 -9.69
N LEU A 15 2.44 1.17 -9.63
CA LEU A 15 1.81 2.31 -8.96
C LEU A 15 0.43 2.67 -9.50
N LEU A 16 0.13 2.34 -10.77
CA LEU A 16 -1.11 2.71 -11.45
C LEU A 16 -1.80 1.47 -12.01
N CYS A 17 -3.11 1.39 -11.79
CA CYS A 17 -3.95 0.33 -12.35
C CYS A 17 -4.08 0.46 -13.86
N LYS A 18 -3.83 -0.63 -14.59
CA LYS A 18 -3.97 -0.70 -16.05
C LYS A 18 -5.39 -0.41 -16.54
N GLU A 19 -6.42 -0.72 -15.75
CA GLU A 19 -7.82 -0.59 -16.16
C GLU A 19 -8.39 0.79 -15.86
N CYS A 20 -8.17 1.31 -14.66
CA CYS A 20 -8.81 2.56 -14.20
C CYS A 20 -7.85 3.72 -13.97
N ASN A 21 -6.55 3.53 -14.22
CA ASN A 21 -5.47 4.48 -13.95
C ASN A 21 -5.44 5.00 -12.49
N GLY A 22 -6.09 4.28 -11.58
CA GLY A 22 -6.10 4.59 -10.16
C GLY A 22 -4.78 4.22 -9.49
N ARG A 23 -4.40 4.95 -8.45
CA ARG A 23 -3.22 4.61 -7.65
C ARG A 23 -3.41 3.26 -6.98
N ARG A 24 -2.38 2.42 -7.00
CA ARG A 24 -2.33 1.19 -6.23
C ARG A 24 -1.58 1.39 -4.92
N PHE A 25 -2.00 0.66 -3.89
CA PHE A 25 -1.40 0.70 -2.56
C PHE A 25 -0.77 -0.65 -2.22
N PRO A 26 0.49 -0.67 -1.75
CA PRO A 26 1.12 -1.91 -1.31
C PRO A 26 0.50 -2.36 0.02
N ILE A 27 -0.01 -3.59 0.05
CA ILE A 27 -0.56 -4.27 1.21
C ILE A 27 0.38 -5.41 1.56
N MET A 28 0.90 -5.38 2.79
CA MET A 28 1.76 -6.43 3.32
C MET A 28 0.90 -7.51 3.98
N PHE A 29 1.09 -8.75 3.56
CA PHE A 29 0.47 -9.90 4.20
C PHE A 29 1.55 -10.64 5.01
N PRO A 30 1.31 -10.97 6.30
CA PRO A 30 2.32 -11.63 7.13
C PRO A 30 2.73 -13.02 6.62
N GLU A 31 1.83 -13.68 5.88
CA GLU A 31 2.07 -14.99 5.26
C GLU A 31 2.85 -14.90 3.95
N GLN A 32 3.01 -13.70 3.38
CA GLN A 32 3.64 -13.49 2.08
C GLN A 32 4.92 -12.67 2.23
N ARG A 33 5.95 -13.08 1.48
CA ARG A 33 7.24 -12.37 1.48
C ARG A 33 7.17 -11.02 0.76
N ASP A 34 6.45 -10.97 -0.35
CA ASP A 34 6.30 -9.80 -1.19
C ASP A 34 4.94 -9.15 -0.93
N ALA A 35 4.91 -7.81 -0.88
CA ALA A 35 3.66 -7.06 -0.78
C ALA A 35 2.85 -7.13 -2.09
N LEU A 36 1.53 -7.21 -1.97
CA LEU A 36 0.62 -7.11 -3.11
C LEU A 36 0.12 -5.69 -3.28
N TRP A 37 -0.13 -5.27 -4.50
CA TRP A 37 -0.57 -3.93 -4.86
C TRP A 37 -2.07 -3.92 -5.12
N LEU A 38 -2.81 -3.32 -4.20
CA LEU A 38 -4.26 -3.19 -4.27
C LEU A 38 -4.67 -1.98 -5.09
N CYS A 39 -5.57 -2.17 -6.06
CA CYS A 39 -6.36 -1.08 -6.61
C CYS A 39 -7.71 -0.99 -5.88
N GLU A 40 -7.98 0.11 -5.18
CA GLU A 40 -9.24 0.29 -4.45
C GLU A 40 -10.47 0.39 -5.37
N LYS A 41 -10.29 0.95 -6.58
CA LYS A 41 -11.39 1.11 -7.55
C LYS A 41 -11.79 -0.21 -8.20
N CYS A 42 -10.80 -0.96 -8.71
CA CYS A 42 -11.03 -2.26 -9.35
C CYS A 42 -11.12 -3.41 -8.34
N LYS A 43 -10.73 -3.18 -7.07
CA LYS A 43 -10.69 -4.18 -6.01
C LYS A 43 -9.86 -5.42 -6.40
N ASN A 44 -8.73 -5.18 -7.05
CA ASN A 44 -7.81 -6.24 -7.48
C ASN A 44 -6.42 -6.08 -6.85
N PHE A 45 -5.78 -7.21 -6.59
CA PHE A 45 -4.40 -7.31 -6.17
C PHE A 45 -3.53 -7.71 -7.35
N VAL A 46 -2.44 -6.97 -7.54
CA VAL A 46 -1.37 -7.35 -8.46
C VAL A 46 -0.08 -7.58 -7.70
N ASP A 47 0.81 -8.39 -8.25
CA ASP A 47 2.15 -8.56 -7.69
C ASP A 47 3.06 -7.39 -8.11
N ILE A 48 4.32 -7.44 -7.71
CA ILE A 48 5.33 -6.46 -8.08
C ILE A 48 5.75 -6.49 -9.57
N LYS A 49 5.23 -7.43 -10.37
CA LYS A 49 5.38 -7.45 -11.84
C LYS A 49 4.14 -6.92 -12.55
N ASP A 50 3.16 -6.38 -11.81
CA ASP A 50 1.86 -5.96 -12.34
C ASP A 50 1.04 -7.11 -12.95
N GLU A 51 1.23 -8.32 -12.44
CA GLU A 51 0.45 -9.51 -12.77
C GLU A 51 -0.71 -9.64 -11.79
N PHE A 52 -1.91 -9.92 -12.32
CA PHE A 52 -3.09 -10.12 -11.49
C PHE A 52 -2.94 -11.38 -10.62
N VAL A 53 -3.07 -11.21 -9.31
CA VAL A 53 -2.97 -12.31 -8.34
C VAL A 53 -4.35 -12.80 -7.95
N ARG A 54 -5.21 -11.88 -7.48
CA ARG A 54 -6.57 -12.19 -7.00
C ARG A 54 -7.42 -10.92 -6.85
N GLU A 55 -8.72 -11.11 -6.71
CA GLU A 55 -9.64 -10.06 -6.30
C GLU A 55 -9.63 -9.87 -4.78
N TRP A 56 -10.03 -8.68 -4.34
CA TRP A 56 -10.25 -8.36 -2.94
C TRP A 56 -11.67 -8.81 -2.55
N THR A 57 -11.75 -9.76 -1.62
CA THR A 57 -13.04 -10.36 -1.26
C THR A 57 -13.88 -9.39 -0.44
N LYS A 58 -15.21 -9.55 -0.48
CA LYS A 58 -16.13 -8.69 0.28
C LYS A 58 -15.87 -8.76 1.79
N GLU A 59 -15.55 -9.95 2.29
CA GLU A 59 -15.24 -10.19 3.70
C GLU A 59 -13.97 -9.43 4.12
N GLU A 60 -12.90 -9.48 3.32
CA GLU A 60 -11.67 -8.73 3.59
C GLU A 60 -11.88 -7.21 3.51
N ILE A 61 -12.80 -6.74 2.66
CA ILE A 61 -13.16 -5.33 2.58
C ILE A 61 -13.87 -4.90 3.87
N GLU A 62 -14.84 -5.69 4.31
CA GLU A 62 -15.63 -5.41 5.51
C GLU A 62 -14.75 -5.44 6.78
N GLU A 63 -13.87 -6.43 6.90
CA GLU A 63 -12.92 -6.50 8.01
C GLU A 63 -12.00 -5.27 8.06
N ASN A 64 -11.49 -4.81 6.91
CA ASN A 64 -10.67 -3.61 6.84
C ASN A 64 -11.46 -2.33 7.15
N GLN A 65 -12.74 -2.26 6.76
CA GLN A 65 -13.62 -1.15 7.11
C GLN A 65 -13.84 -1.09 8.63
N GLN A 66 -14.12 -2.23 9.27
CA GLN A 66 -14.26 -2.29 10.73
C GLN A 66 -12.97 -1.90 11.46
N LYS A 67 -11.80 -2.35 10.97
CA LYS A 67 -10.50 -1.92 11.51
C LYS A 67 -10.29 -0.41 11.40
N LEU A 68 -10.68 0.19 10.27
CA LEU A 68 -10.60 1.64 10.06
C LEU A 68 -11.52 2.40 11.01
N GLU A 69 -12.76 1.95 11.19
CA GLU A 69 -13.71 2.55 12.13
C GLU A 69 -13.21 2.49 13.57
N ASN A 70 -12.66 1.35 13.99
CA ASN A 70 -12.10 1.17 15.33
C ASN A 70 -10.90 2.11 15.53
N PHE A 71 -9.99 2.17 14.57
CA PHE A 71 -8.85 3.11 14.62
C PHE A 71 -9.30 4.57 14.74
N GLN A 72 -10.32 4.99 13.99
CA GLN A 72 -10.85 6.36 14.09
C GLN A 72 -11.45 6.66 15.46
N LYS A 73 -12.19 5.70 16.04
CA LYS A 73 -12.73 5.83 17.40
C LYS A 73 -11.61 5.93 18.42
N ASP A 74 -10.56 5.12 18.31
CA ASP A 74 -9.46 5.12 19.27
C ASP A 74 -8.62 6.42 19.18
N VAL A 75 -8.28 6.87 17.96
CA VAL A 75 -7.44 8.07 17.75
C VAL A 75 -8.15 9.37 18.17
N THR A 76 -9.47 9.44 18.06
CA THR A 76 -10.23 10.65 18.43
C THR A 76 -10.44 10.81 19.94
N THR A 77 -10.07 9.82 20.77
CA THR A 77 -10.23 9.91 22.23
C THR A 77 -9.10 10.69 22.92
N GLU A 78 -7.89 10.71 22.36
CA GLU A 78 -6.77 11.48 22.89
C GLU A 78 -6.53 12.75 22.05
N LYS A 79 -6.75 13.92 22.66
CA LYS A 79 -6.38 15.21 22.04
C LYS A 79 -4.88 15.19 21.75
N THR A 80 -4.51 15.05 20.46
CA THR A 80 -3.12 15.16 20.03
C THR A 80 -2.59 16.52 20.49
N PRO A 81 -1.54 16.58 21.34
CA PRO A 81 -0.99 17.85 21.78
C PRO A 81 -0.47 18.61 20.56
N GLU A 82 -0.77 19.92 20.50
CA GLU A 82 -0.35 20.78 19.39
C GLU A 82 1.17 20.77 19.24
N ILE A 83 1.67 20.12 18.18
CA ILE A 83 3.08 20.12 17.84
C ILE A 83 3.43 21.52 17.30
N LYS A 84 3.95 22.39 18.16
CA LYS A 84 4.51 23.67 17.74
C LYS A 84 5.68 23.41 16.79
N ARG A 85 5.54 23.86 15.54
CA ARG A 85 6.65 23.85 14.56
C ARG A 85 7.84 24.60 15.19
N ARG A 86 9.04 24.02 15.17
CA ARG A 86 10.24 24.73 15.61
C ARG A 86 10.46 25.89 14.63
N SER A 87 10.40 27.12 15.13
CA SER A 87 10.79 28.32 14.39
C SER A 87 12.25 28.15 13.97
N GLY A 88 12.53 28.28 12.68
CA GLY A 88 13.90 28.18 12.16
C GLY A 88 14.82 29.16 12.88
N VAL A 89 16.02 28.68 13.23
CA VAL A 89 17.10 29.51 13.76
C VAL A 89 17.64 30.35 12.58
N ASN A 90 17.59 31.67 12.71
CA ASN A 90 18.26 32.60 11.79
C ASN A 90 19.78 32.54 11.98
#